data_AF-A0A0M0LBD2-F1
#
_entry.id   AF-A0A0M0LBD2-F1
#
_cell.length_a   1.000
_cell.length_b   1.000
_cell.length_c   1.000
_cell.angle_alpha   90.00
_cell.angle_beta   90.00
_cell.angle_gamma   90.00
#
_symmetry.space_group_name_H-M   'P 1'
#
loop_
_entity.id
_entity.type
_entity.pdbx_description
1 polymer ?
#
loop_
_entity_poly.entity_id
_entity_poly.type
_entity_poly.pdbx_seq_one_letter_code
_entity_poly.pdbx_strand_id
1 'polypeptide(L)'
;MSIIGSSFVEVIKANTEVIKEVPKVETQNDLPTSNIEEVKIQADSSETRYVICRNESLEGDRHPITGIEFEKKEVALPDGTRIEGVFPKFDSLFDAKLDESQYEETDAKQFKGANSQLKNAIENDLGIRGQFTDEQIEQIEAGDTPEGYVWHHSEEAGTLQLVDSTIHAQTGHTGGRSIWGGGNDSR
;
A
#
# COMPACT_ATOMS: atom_id res chain seq x y z
N MET A 1 -10.01 45.87 -55.30
CA MET A 1 -11.48 45.90 -55.10
C MET A 1 -11.78 45.00 -53.90
N SER A 2 -12.22 45.44 -52.71
CA SER A 2 -13.49 46.15 -52.39
C SER A 2 -14.68 45.34 -52.94
N ILE A 3 -15.74 44.93 -52.24
CA ILE A 3 -16.48 45.49 -51.09
C ILE A 3 -17.44 44.38 -50.51
N ILE A 4 -17.83 44.47 -49.20
CA ILE A 4 -19.14 44.15 -48.50
C ILE A 4 -19.87 42.79 -48.68
N GLY A 5 -20.60 42.22 -47.70
CA GLY A 5 -20.96 42.63 -46.33
C GLY A 5 -22.09 41.75 -45.71
N SER A 6 -22.20 41.81 -44.36
CA SER A 6 -23.34 41.60 -43.43
C SER A 6 -24.16 40.30 -43.35
N SER A 7 -24.23 39.71 -42.15
CA SER A 7 -25.42 39.76 -41.25
C SER A 7 -25.16 39.13 -39.86
N PHE A 8 -25.79 39.74 -38.86
CA PHE A 8 -25.74 39.60 -37.39
C PHE A 8 -26.37 38.32 -36.82
N VAL A 9 -26.00 37.92 -35.57
CA VAL A 9 -26.89 37.74 -34.39
C VAL A 9 -26.06 37.94 -33.08
N GLU A 10 -26.75 38.47 -32.08
CA GLU A 10 -26.39 39.20 -30.86
C GLU A 10 -26.31 38.30 -29.60
N VAL A 11 -25.43 38.62 -28.63
CA VAL A 11 -25.41 37.98 -27.29
C VAL A 11 -25.45 39.06 -26.21
N ILE A 12 -26.42 38.91 -25.31
CA ILE A 12 -26.83 39.84 -24.25
C ILE A 12 -25.82 39.85 -23.08
N LYS A 13 -25.47 41.05 -22.60
CA LYS A 13 -24.77 41.33 -21.33
C LYS A 13 -25.78 41.46 -20.19
N ALA A 14 -25.46 40.91 -19.01
CA ALA A 14 -26.20 41.17 -17.77
C ALA A 14 -25.41 42.12 -16.86
N ASN A 15 -26.15 43.05 -16.25
CA ASN A 15 -25.69 44.21 -15.47
C ASN A 15 -25.45 43.88 -13.98
N THR A 16 -24.48 44.59 -13.41
CA THR A 16 -24.26 44.85 -11.98
C THR A 16 -25.21 45.94 -11.47
N GLU A 17 -25.77 45.82 -10.26
CA GLU A 17 -26.06 46.95 -9.36
C GLU A 17 -26.03 46.53 -7.88
N VAL A 18 -25.84 47.53 -7.00
CA VAL A 18 -25.12 47.51 -5.72
C VAL A 18 -25.91 48.38 -4.70
N ILE A 19 -26.05 47.87 -3.46
CA ILE A 19 -26.37 48.45 -2.10
C ILE A 19 -27.71 49.12 -1.77
N LYS A 20 -28.23 48.80 -0.57
CA LYS A 20 -28.67 49.76 0.47
C LYS A 20 -28.27 49.30 1.89
N GLU A 21 -28.17 50.28 2.79
CA GLU A 21 -27.27 50.42 3.96
C GLU A 21 -27.69 49.78 5.32
N VAL A 22 -26.76 49.97 6.28
CA VAL A 22 -26.48 49.48 7.65
C VAL A 22 -27.46 49.94 8.77
N PRO A 23 -27.37 49.38 10.00
CA PRO A 23 -26.71 50.15 11.09
C PRO A 23 -25.79 49.36 12.05
N LYS A 24 -24.97 50.13 12.77
CA LYS A 24 -23.82 49.82 13.64
C LYS A 24 -24.23 49.59 15.12
N VAL A 25 -23.59 48.66 15.84
CA VAL A 25 -23.50 48.65 17.34
C VAL A 25 -22.12 48.17 17.80
N GLU A 26 -21.61 48.84 18.83
CA GLU A 26 -20.26 48.79 19.40
C GLU A 26 -20.05 47.68 20.47
N THR A 27 -18.76 47.44 20.74
CA THR A 27 -18.07 46.58 21.73
C THR A 27 -18.66 46.49 23.14
N GLN A 28 -18.52 45.33 23.82
CA GLN A 28 -17.90 45.16 25.16
C GLN A 28 -17.88 43.68 25.66
N ASN A 29 -16.99 43.45 26.63
CA ASN A 29 -16.45 42.19 27.17
C ASN A 29 -17.47 41.24 27.84
N ASP A 30 -17.18 39.92 27.81
CA ASP A 30 -16.95 39.06 28.99
C ASP A 30 -17.04 37.56 28.62
N LEU A 31 -16.04 36.76 29.04
CA LEU A 31 -16.02 35.30 28.96
C LEU A 31 -17.05 34.68 29.93
N PRO A 32 -17.63 33.52 29.59
CA PRO A 32 -17.17 32.33 30.30
C PRO A 32 -16.91 31.14 29.37
N THR A 33 -15.81 30.44 29.65
CA THR A 33 -15.48 29.11 29.14
C THR A 33 -16.61 28.12 29.45
N SER A 34 -17.16 27.48 28.42
CA SER A 34 -17.80 26.18 28.60
C SER A 34 -17.51 25.31 27.38
N ASN A 35 -17.08 24.09 27.69
CA ASN A 35 -16.62 23.05 26.80
C ASN A 35 -17.58 22.84 25.63
N ILE A 36 -17.13 23.15 24.42
CA ILE A 36 -17.64 22.47 23.24
C ILE A 36 -16.56 21.46 22.90
N GLU A 37 -16.81 20.22 23.31
CA GLU A 37 -16.04 19.07 22.89
C GLU A 37 -15.88 19.12 21.37
N GLU A 38 -14.63 19.05 20.90
CA GLU A 38 -14.35 18.67 19.53
C GLU A 38 -15.12 17.38 19.27
N VAL A 39 -16.21 17.48 18.51
CA VAL A 39 -16.80 16.33 17.86
C VAL A 39 -15.75 15.84 16.88
N LYS A 40 -14.86 14.98 17.36
CA LYS A 40 -14.08 14.09 16.52
C LYS A 40 -15.10 13.33 15.72
N ILE A 41 -15.26 13.72 14.46
CA ILE A 41 -15.89 12.86 13.46
C ILE A 41 -14.98 11.64 13.40
N GLN A 42 -15.32 10.61 14.16
CA GLN A 42 -14.82 9.27 13.91
C GLN A 42 -15.28 8.95 12.50
N ALA A 43 -14.32 8.86 11.58
CA ALA A 43 -14.54 8.19 10.32
C ALA A 43 -14.78 6.71 10.66
N ASP A 44 -16.03 6.38 10.96
CA ASP A 44 -16.53 5.03 10.87
C ASP A 44 -16.66 4.71 9.38
N SER A 45 -15.56 4.27 8.77
CA SER A 45 -15.59 3.51 7.53
C SER A 45 -15.28 2.06 7.87
N SER A 46 -16.16 1.42 8.62
CA SER A 46 -16.08 -0.01 8.99
C SER A 46 -16.36 -0.97 7.84
N GLU A 47 -16.44 -0.50 6.59
CA GLU A 47 -16.65 -1.37 5.44
C GLU A 47 -15.31 -1.90 4.90
N THR A 48 -14.99 -3.14 5.26
CA THR A 48 -13.91 -3.92 4.62
C THR A 48 -14.27 -4.16 3.14
N ARG A 49 -13.43 -3.71 2.21
CA ARG A 49 -13.65 -3.91 0.76
C ARG A 49 -13.11 -5.28 0.32
N TYR A 50 -13.90 -6.04 -0.43
CA TYR A 50 -13.41 -7.29 -1.02
C TYR A 50 -12.53 -7.02 -2.26
N VAL A 51 -11.42 -7.74 -2.38
CA VAL A 51 -10.49 -7.67 -3.53
C VAL A 51 -10.42 -9.04 -4.19
N ILE A 52 -10.69 -9.06 -5.50
CA ILE A 52 -10.55 -10.25 -6.33
C ILE A 52 -9.05 -10.59 -6.44
N CYS A 53 -8.67 -11.73 -5.87
CA CYS A 53 -7.30 -12.23 -5.89
C CYS A 53 -7.15 -13.35 -6.93
N ARG A 54 -5.97 -13.42 -7.57
CA ARG A 54 -5.64 -14.57 -8.41
C ARG A 54 -5.64 -15.83 -7.55
N ASN A 55 -6.28 -16.88 -8.07
CA ASN A 55 -6.47 -18.16 -7.38
C ASN A 55 -7.36 -18.08 -6.12
N GLU A 56 -8.23 -17.07 -5.99
CA GLU A 56 -9.17 -16.97 -4.86
C GLU A 56 -10.11 -18.17 -4.71
N SER A 57 -10.37 -18.92 -5.79
CA SER A 57 -11.17 -20.15 -5.74
C SER A 57 -10.53 -21.27 -4.92
N LEU A 58 -9.27 -21.13 -4.52
CA LEU A 58 -8.56 -22.05 -3.65
C LEU A 58 -8.72 -21.72 -2.16
N GLU A 59 -9.62 -20.80 -1.78
CA GLU A 59 -9.90 -20.49 -0.37
C GLU A 59 -10.12 -21.75 0.47
N GLY A 60 -9.29 -21.93 1.50
CA GLY A 60 -9.34 -23.07 2.42
C GLY A 60 -8.77 -24.37 1.83
N ASP A 61 -8.19 -24.33 0.63
CA ASP A 61 -7.56 -25.45 -0.07
C ASP A 61 -6.10 -25.13 -0.42
N ARG A 62 -5.42 -26.09 -1.04
CA ARG A 62 -4.02 -26.02 -1.45
C ARG A 62 -3.87 -25.91 -2.96
N HIS A 63 -2.88 -25.14 -3.40
CA HIS A 63 -2.51 -25.07 -4.80
C HIS A 63 -2.08 -26.45 -5.31
N PRO A 64 -2.65 -26.94 -6.44
CA PRO A 64 -2.50 -28.33 -6.86
C PRO A 64 -1.08 -28.74 -7.27
N ILE A 65 -0.22 -27.76 -7.57
CA ILE A 65 1.17 -27.99 -7.99
C ILE A 65 2.13 -27.78 -6.82
N THR A 66 1.96 -26.70 -6.07
CA THR A 66 2.93 -26.24 -5.06
C THR A 66 2.54 -26.63 -3.64
N GLY A 67 1.30 -27.03 -3.41
CA GLY A 67 0.78 -27.38 -2.08
C GLY A 67 0.57 -26.18 -1.14
N ILE A 68 0.85 -24.95 -1.59
CA ILE A 68 0.65 -23.73 -0.82
C ILE A 68 -0.83 -23.53 -0.53
N GLU A 69 -1.15 -23.31 0.74
CA GLU A 69 -2.52 -23.07 1.21
C GLU A 69 -2.95 -21.65 0.87
N PHE A 70 -4.22 -21.48 0.51
CA PHE A 70 -4.81 -20.16 0.28
C PHE A 70 -5.82 -19.86 1.40
N GLU A 71 -5.58 -18.79 2.15
CA GLU A 71 -6.45 -18.37 3.26
C GLU A 71 -7.13 -17.04 2.94
N LYS A 72 -8.42 -16.95 3.31
CA LYS A 72 -9.13 -15.67 3.33
C LYS A 72 -8.60 -14.85 4.51
N LYS A 73 -8.27 -13.59 4.24
CA LYS A 73 -7.68 -12.71 5.24
C LYS A 73 -8.19 -11.28 5.07
N GLU A 74 -8.43 -10.64 6.22
CA GLU A 74 -8.62 -9.20 6.29
C GLU A 74 -7.29 -8.51 6.57
N VAL A 75 -6.96 -7.50 5.78
CA VAL A 75 -5.68 -6.79 5.80
C VAL A 75 -5.93 -5.29 5.93
N ALA A 76 -5.17 -4.62 6.79
CA ALA A 76 -5.19 -3.17 6.94
C ALA A 76 -4.26 -2.50 5.92
N LEU A 77 -4.75 -1.46 5.25
CA LEU A 77 -3.97 -0.65 4.32
C LEU A 77 -3.40 0.60 5.00
N PRO A 78 -2.37 1.24 4.41
CA PRO A 78 -1.75 2.44 4.97
C PRO A 78 -2.71 3.64 5.09
N ASP A 79 -3.74 3.69 4.24
CA ASP A 79 -4.79 4.73 4.28
C ASP A 79 -5.83 4.53 5.39
N GLY A 80 -5.67 3.48 6.22
CA GLY A 80 -6.58 3.11 7.30
C GLY A 80 -7.78 2.28 6.85
N THR A 81 -7.94 2.01 5.55
CA THR A 81 -8.98 1.12 5.05
C THR A 81 -8.62 -0.35 5.28
N ARG A 82 -9.62 -1.23 5.22
CA ARG A 82 -9.45 -2.68 5.34
C ARG A 82 -9.87 -3.35 4.05
N ILE A 83 -9.12 -4.36 3.64
CA ILE A 83 -9.49 -5.22 2.52
C ILE A 83 -9.68 -6.65 2.99
N GLU A 84 -10.56 -7.39 2.33
CA GLU A 84 -10.64 -8.84 2.44
C GLU A 84 -10.23 -9.44 1.09
N GLY A 85 -9.40 -10.47 1.13
CA GLY A 85 -8.98 -11.21 -0.05
C GLY A 85 -8.49 -12.61 0.31
N VAL A 86 -8.14 -13.41 -0.70
CA VAL A 86 -7.64 -14.76 -0.52
C VAL A 86 -6.18 -14.80 -0.96
N PHE A 87 -5.28 -15.14 -0.04
CA PHE A 87 -3.83 -15.01 -0.22
C PHE A 87 -3.11 -16.32 0.05
N PRO A 88 -1.99 -16.58 -0.66
CA PRO A 88 -1.16 -17.75 -0.39
C PRO A 88 -0.42 -17.61 0.94
N LYS A 89 -0.34 -18.71 1.68
CA LYS A 89 0.46 -18.83 2.89
C LYS A 89 1.79 -19.47 2.57
N PHE A 90 2.77 -18.66 2.19
CA PHE A 90 4.12 -19.14 1.92
C PHE A 90 4.86 -19.55 3.19
N ASP A 91 5.77 -20.52 3.05
CA ASP A 91 6.78 -20.81 4.07
C ASP A 91 7.92 -19.80 3.90
N SER A 92 7.94 -18.79 4.77
CA SER A 92 8.92 -17.70 4.74
C SER A 92 10.06 -18.01 5.70
N LEU A 93 11.30 -17.93 5.21
CA LEU A 93 12.49 -18.11 6.06
C LEU A 93 12.83 -16.85 6.86
N PHE A 94 12.39 -15.69 6.37
CA PHE A 94 12.62 -14.40 7.01
C PHE A 94 11.63 -13.35 6.50
N ASP A 95 11.06 -12.58 7.43
CA ASP A 95 10.16 -11.47 7.13
C ASP A 95 10.86 -10.14 7.39
N ALA A 96 11.13 -9.39 6.32
CA ALA A 96 11.63 -8.03 6.42
C ALA A 96 10.48 -7.03 6.54
N LYS A 97 10.71 -5.93 7.26
CA LYS A 97 9.74 -4.85 7.46
C LYS A 97 10.22 -3.57 6.78
N LEU A 98 9.37 -2.98 5.95
CA LEU A 98 9.57 -1.69 5.31
C LEU A 98 8.94 -0.61 6.17
N ASP A 99 9.54 0.57 6.16
CA ASP A 99 8.88 1.79 6.63
C ASP A 99 7.84 2.24 5.60
N GLU A 100 6.75 2.89 6.03
CA GLU A 100 5.70 3.39 5.12
C GLU A 100 6.25 4.28 4.00
N SER A 101 7.29 5.07 4.31
CA SER A 101 7.99 5.91 3.32
C SER A 101 8.64 5.13 2.17
N GLN A 102 8.79 3.82 2.32
CA GLN A 102 9.42 2.92 1.35
C GLN A 102 8.40 2.10 0.55
N TYR A 103 7.10 2.18 0.85
CA TYR A 103 6.10 1.27 0.27
C TYR A 103 6.00 1.40 -1.26
N GLU A 104 6.15 2.61 -1.79
CA GLU A 104 6.06 2.88 -3.23
C GLU A 104 7.43 2.94 -3.92
N GLU A 105 8.52 2.70 -3.18
CA GLU A 105 9.88 2.64 -3.74
C GLU A 105 10.07 1.43 -4.64
N THR A 106 11.14 1.46 -5.45
CA THR A 106 11.42 0.38 -6.39
C THR A 106 11.75 -0.95 -5.72
N ASP A 107 11.52 -2.07 -6.42
CA ASP A 107 11.90 -3.41 -5.94
C ASP A 107 13.36 -3.45 -5.52
N ALA A 108 14.25 -2.87 -6.33
CA ALA A 108 15.67 -2.82 -6.03
C ALA A 108 15.97 -2.12 -4.69
N LYS A 109 15.28 -1.03 -4.35
CA LYS A 109 15.47 -0.32 -3.08
C LYS A 109 14.90 -1.11 -1.90
N GLN A 110 13.68 -1.62 -2.04
CA GLN A 110 13.02 -2.40 -1.00
C GLN A 110 13.80 -3.67 -0.69
N PHE A 111 14.24 -4.40 -1.71
CA PHE A 111 15.00 -5.65 -1.56
C PHE A 111 16.39 -5.41 -1.01
N LYS A 112 17.04 -4.28 -1.34
CA LYS A 112 18.30 -3.89 -0.69
C LYS A 112 18.11 -3.68 0.82
N GLY A 113 17.01 -3.05 1.22
CA GLY A 113 16.64 -2.91 2.63
C GLY A 113 16.41 -4.27 3.29
N ALA A 114 15.65 -5.15 2.65
CA ALA A 114 15.38 -6.50 3.13
C ALA A 114 16.64 -7.36 3.27
N ASN A 115 17.54 -7.34 2.28
CA ASN A 115 18.84 -8.02 2.34
C ASN A 115 19.68 -7.50 3.52
N SER A 116 19.64 -6.20 3.79
CA SER A 116 20.36 -5.61 4.93
C SER A 116 19.80 -6.09 6.27
N GLN A 117 18.47 -6.25 6.39
CA GLN A 117 17.82 -6.82 7.57
C GLN A 117 18.17 -8.30 7.75
N LEU A 118 18.11 -9.10 6.67
CA LEU A 118 18.47 -10.52 6.70
C LEU A 118 19.93 -10.72 7.11
N LYS A 119 20.85 -9.91 6.56
CA LYS A 119 22.27 -9.93 6.94
C LYS A 119 22.44 -9.70 8.44
N ASN A 120 21.80 -8.66 8.98
CA ASN A 120 21.86 -8.41 10.42
C ASN A 120 21.25 -9.58 11.22
N ALA A 121 20.16 -10.18 10.74
CA ALA A 121 19.51 -11.30 11.42
C ALA A 121 20.42 -12.53 11.51
N ILE A 122 21.10 -12.92 10.43
CA ILE A 122 22.01 -14.09 10.45
C ILE A 122 23.28 -13.84 11.28
N GLU A 123 23.67 -12.59 11.49
CA GLU A 123 24.80 -12.22 12.37
C GLU A 123 24.43 -12.36 13.85
N ASN A 124 23.14 -12.16 14.20
CA ASN A 124 22.68 -12.08 15.58
C ASN A 124 21.87 -13.31 16.04
N ASP A 125 21.40 -14.15 15.12
CA ASP A 125 20.58 -15.33 15.41
C ASP A 125 21.10 -16.57 14.67
N LEU A 126 21.63 -17.53 15.43
CA LEU A 126 22.15 -18.80 14.90
C LEU A 126 21.03 -19.70 14.35
N GLY A 127 19.80 -19.56 14.84
CA GLY A 127 18.64 -20.27 14.33
C GLY A 127 18.30 -19.81 12.92
N ILE A 128 18.28 -18.49 12.69
CA ILE A 128 18.06 -17.93 11.35
C ILE A 128 19.23 -18.28 10.44
N ARG A 129 20.48 -18.13 10.91
CA ARG A 129 21.68 -18.49 10.13
C ARG A 129 21.68 -19.96 9.71
N GLY A 130 21.24 -20.86 10.59
CA GLY A 130 21.21 -22.30 10.34
C GLY A 130 20.20 -22.76 9.27
N GLN A 131 19.37 -21.86 8.74
CA GLN A 131 18.45 -22.15 7.63
C GLN A 131 19.14 -22.10 6.26
N PHE A 132 20.36 -21.55 6.18
CA PHE A 132 21.05 -21.25 4.92
C PHE A 132 22.31 -22.09 4.76
N THR A 133 22.69 -22.38 3.51
CA THR A 133 23.99 -23.01 3.20
C THR A 133 25.13 -22.01 3.33
N ASP A 134 26.37 -22.50 3.35
CA ASP A 134 27.56 -21.62 3.41
C ASP A 134 27.61 -20.66 2.21
N GLU A 135 27.26 -21.11 1.00
CA GLU A 135 27.20 -20.26 -0.20
C GLU A 135 26.11 -19.18 -0.09
N GLN A 136 24.94 -19.52 0.46
CA GLN A 136 23.86 -18.56 0.68
C GLN A 136 24.22 -17.54 1.76
N ILE A 137 24.93 -17.99 2.80
CA ILE A 137 25.47 -17.10 3.83
C ILE A 137 26.45 -16.10 3.22
N GLU A 138 27.37 -16.53 2.35
CA GLU A 138 28.29 -15.62 1.65
C GLU A 138 27.54 -14.56 0.82
N GLN A 139 26.47 -14.95 0.13
CA GLN A 139 25.61 -14.04 -0.63
C GLN A 139 24.90 -13.03 0.28
N ILE A 140 24.32 -13.49 1.39
CA ILE A 140 23.66 -12.63 2.37
C ILE A 140 24.67 -11.64 2.98
N GLU A 141 25.87 -12.10 3.31
CA GLU A 141 26.95 -11.26 3.84
C GLU A 141 27.43 -10.23 2.80
N ALA A 142 27.35 -10.54 1.50
CA ALA A 142 27.57 -9.61 0.39
C ALA A 142 26.42 -8.61 0.17
N GLY A 143 25.26 -8.83 0.80
CA GLY A 143 24.06 -7.99 0.67
C GLY A 143 23.15 -8.40 -0.50
N ASP A 144 23.35 -9.61 -1.02
CA ASP A 144 22.54 -10.20 -2.09
C ASP A 144 21.41 -11.06 -1.51
N THR A 145 20.38 -11.30 -2.32
CA THR A 145 19.34 -12.26 -1.99
C THR A 145 19.89 -13.66 -2.21
N PRO A 146 19.76 -14.58 -1.24
CA PRO A 146 20.35 -15.92 -1.36
C PRO A 146 19.74 -16.68 -2.54
N GLU A 147 20.58 -17.42 -3.26
CA GLU A 147 20.19 -18.21 -4.42
C GLU A 147 19.07 -19.21 -4.07
N GLY A 148 18.11 -19.32 -4.98
CA GLY A 148 16.90 -20.13 -4.78
C GLY A 148 15.74 -19.36 -4.16
N TYR A 149 15.97 -18.17 -3.60
CA TYR A 149 14.94 -17.37 -2.93
C TYR A 149 14.63 -16.05 -3.64
N VAL A 150 13.46 -15.50 -3.35
CA VAL A 150 13.02 -14.17 -3.78
C VAL A 150 12.31 -13.46 -2.64
N TRP A 151 12.33 -12.12 -2.67
CA TRP A 151 11.47 -11.32 -1.80
C TRP A 151 10.06 -11.23 -2.38
N HIS A 152 9.10 -11.75 -1.64
CA HIS A 152 7.69 -11.69 -1.94
C HIS A 152 7.03 -10.55 -1.14
N HIS A 153 6.39 -9.61 -1.82
CA HIS A 153 5.48 -8.65 -1.16
C HIS A 153 4.24 -9.39 -0.67
N SER A 154 4.16 -9.63 0.64
CA SER A 154 2.95 -10.23 1.24
C SER A 154 1.78 -9.26 1.19
N GLU A 155 0.57 -9.78 1.37
CA GLU A 155 -0.65 -8.98 1.51
C GLU A 155 -0.53 -7.94 2.63
N GLU A 156 0.18 -8.25 3.70
CA GLU A 156 0.42 -7.34 4.82
C GLU A 156 1.30 -6.16 4.41
N ALA A 157 0.79 -4.94 4.64
CA ALA A 157 1.49 -3.71 4.29
C ALA A 157 2.90 -3.66 4.90
N GLY A 158 3.88 -3.33 4.06
CA GLY A 158 5.28 -3.21 4.47
C GLY A 158 6.00 -4.52 4.76
N THR A 159 5.37 -5.68 4.54
CA THR A 159 6.01 -6.96 4.81
C THR A 159 6.54 -7.60 3.54
N LEU A 160 7.83 -7.94 3.55
CA LEU A 160 8.50 -8.74 2.52
C LEU A 160 8.90 -10.09 3.10
N GLN A 161 8.55 -11.17 2.42
CA GLN A 161 8.82 -12.53 2.85
C GLN A 161 9.88 -13.16 1.95
N LEU A 162 10.91 -13.78 2.54
CA LEU A 162 11.91 -14.53 1.79
C LEU A 162 11.38 -15.93 1.53
N VAL A 163 11.00 -16.21 0.28
CA VAL A 163 10.31 -17.45 -0.11
C VAL A 163 11.03 -18.15 -1.26
N ASP A 164 10.82 -19.46 -1.39
CA ASP A 164 11.39 -20.24 -2.51
C ASP A 164 10.90 -19.67 -3.86
N SER A 165 11.85 -19.39 -4.74
CA SER A 165 11.63 -18.74 -6.03
C SER A 165 10.76 -19.58 -6.98
N THR A 166 10.90 -20.90 -6.95
CA THR A 166 10.17 -21.82 -7.82
C THR A 166 8.73 -21.95 -7.34
N ILE A 167 8.54 -22.14 -6.03
CA ILE A 167 7.23 -22.21 -5.40
C ILE A 167 6.47 -20.89 -5.59
N HIS A 168 7.13 -19.75 -5.38
CA HIS A 168 6.51 -18.44 -5.60
C HIS A 168 6.05 -18.26 -7.05
N ALA A 169 6.90 -18.58 -8.03
CA ALA A 169 6.57 -18.45 -9.44
C ALA A 169 5.43 -19.39 -9.88
N GLN A 170 5.42 -20.64 -9.41
CA GLN A 170 4.43 -21.64 -9.79
C GLN A 170 3.08 -21.46 -9.07
N THR A 171 3.07 -20.91 -7.86
CA THR A 171 1.84 -20.68 -7.10
C THR A 171 0.96 -19.63 -7.76
N GLY A 172 1.56 -18.54 -8.25
CA GLY A 172 0.88 -17.51 -9.04
C GLY A 172 -0.31 -16.85 -8.33
N HIS A 173 -0.10 -15.65 -7.81
CA HIS A 173 -1.02 -14.99 -6.86
C HIS A 173 -1.05 -13.48 -7.05
N THR A 174 -2.01 -12.83 -6.39
CA THR A 174 -2.00 -11.38 -6.21
C THR A 174 -1.14 -11.04 -5.00
N GLY A 175 0.03 -10.45 -5.21
CA GLY A 175 0.93 -10.01 -4.14
C GLY A 175 0.66 -8.58 -3.65
N GLY A 176 1.18 -8.25 -2.48
CA GLY A 176 1.04 -6.95 -1.80
C GLY A 176 1.51 -5.75 -2.62
N ARG A 177 2.41 -5.99 -3.59
CA ARG A 177 2.82 -4.96 -4.55
C ARG A 177 1.63 -4.30 -5.26
N SER A 178 0.62 -5.08 -5.63
CA SER A 178 -0.58 -4.57 -6.29
C SER A 178 -1.61 -3.94 -5.35
N ILE A 179 -1.42 -4.10 -4.04
CA ILE A 179 -2.38 -3.71 -3.00
C ILE A 179 -1.92 -2.43 -2.31
N TRP A 180 -0.66 -2.38 -1.87
CA TRP A 180 -0.09 -1.29 -1.10
C TRP A 180 1.28 -0.82 -1.64
N GLY A 181 1.95 -1.60 -2.47
CA GLY A 181 3.35 -1.35 -2.86
C GLY A 181 3.58 -0.51 -4.11
N GLY A 182 2.64 0.36 -4.52
CA GLY A 182 2.80 1.21 -5.73
C GLY A 182 2.54 0.53 -7.08
N GLY A 183 2.11 -0.75 -7.10
CA GLY A 183 1.70 -1.43 -8.33
C GLY A 183 2.81 -1.67 -9.35
N ASN A 184 2.44 -1.69 -10.64
CA ASN A 184 3.39 -1.99 -11.72
C ASN A 184 4.40 -0.86 -11.97
N ASP A 185 4.04 0.39 -11.68
CA ASP A 185 4.87 1.57 -11.97
C ASP A 185 6.10 1.64 -11.08
N SER A 186 6.05 0.98 -9.92
CA SER A 186 7.18 0.91 -8.98
C SER A 186 8.06 -0.33 -9.18
N ARG A 187 7.77 -1.29 -10.08
CA ARG A 187 8.58 -2.51 -10.25
C ARG A 187 10.00 -2.25 -10.78
#